data_AF-A0A8D0G7A0-F1
#
_entry.id   AF-A0A8D0G7A0-F1
#
_cell.length_a   1.000
_cell.length_b   1.000
_cell.length_c   1.000
_cell.angle_alpha   90.00
_cell.angle_beta   90.00
_cell.angle_gamma   90.00
#
_symmetry.space_group_name_H-M   'P 1'
#
loop_
_entity.id
_entity.type
_entity.pdbx_description
1 polymer ?
#
loop_
_entity_poly.entity_id
_entity_poly.type
_entity_poly.pdbx_seq_one_letter_code
_entity_poly.pdbx_strand_id
1 'polypeptide(L)'
;MKMILVRKFRVLILMVFLIACTMHIMIDLLPKLENGNPGCSCSHNPSEAPGCPNKHTLRILQDFSSDPSSNLTSHSLEKLAGASERTETAFKRLEQNGMIGGGGSHNRDLNQKQLIQDGSLLHQPPGGSPAQQPPGFSRLASLFEHPLYKIAIPQLGDDDVLFNFNSDIRFNPKAAENQEWQNEGNEDEEFLPTGETSVDSYPNWLKFHIGINRYELYSRHNPAIGALLQDLASQKITSVAMKSGGTQLKLIMTFQNYGQALFKPMKQTREQETPPDFFYFSDYERHNAEIAAFHLDRILDFRRVPPVAGRLVNMTREIRDVTRDKKLWRTFFISPANNICFYGECSYYCSTEHALCGKPDQIEGSLAAFLPDLSLAKRKTWRNPWRRSYHKRKKAEWEVDPDYCEEVKQTPPYDTGTRVLDIMDMTIFDFLMGNMDRHHYETFEKFGNETFIIHLDNGRGFGKYSHDELSILVPLNQCCRIRKSTYLRLQLLAKEEYKLSHLMEESLLKDKIAPIIYHLHLEAMDRRLRMVLKAVSDCIEKDGYENVVENDFDADVNTITTKR
;
A
#
# COMPACT_ATOMS: atom_id res chain seq x y z
N MET A 1 42.85 -25.50 -49.43
CA MET A 1 41.84 -24.40 -49.38
C MET A 1 41.43 -23.98 -47.95
N LYS A 2 40.88 -24.87 -47.09
CA LYS A 2 40.27 -24.45 -45.79
C LYS A 2 41.10 -23.51 -44.90
N MET A 3 42.42 -23.73 -44.71
CA MET A 3 43.25 -22.88 -43.84
C MET A 3 43.45 -21.43 -44.35
N ILE A 4 43.39 -21.20 -45.67
CA ILE A 4 43.56 -19.85 -46.25
C ILE A 4 42.32 -19.00 -45.97
N LEU A 5 41.13 -19.61 -46.03
CA LEU A 5 39.86 -18.94 -45.75
C LEU A 5 39.77 -18.47 -44.28
N VAL A 6 40.17 -19.33 -43.34
CA VAL A 6 40.20 -18.99 -41.90
C VAL A 6 41.21 -17.87 -41.59
N ARG A 7 42.38 -17.86 -42.25
CA ARG A 7 43.34 -16.75 -42.12
C ARG A 7 42.77 -15.44 -42.66
N LYS A 8 42.16 -15.44 -43.86
CA LYS A 8 41.51 -14.25 -44.43
C LYS A 8 40.37 -13.73 -43.55
N PHE A 9 39.56 -14.61 -42.97
CA PHE A 9 38.47 -14.24 -42.07
C PHE A 9 38.98 -13.60 -40.76
N ARG A 10 40.05 -14.14 -40.16
CA ARG A 10 40.69 -13.54 -38.96
C ARG A 10 41.31 -12.18 -39.24
N VAL A 11 41.93 -11.99 -40.41
CA VAL A 11 42.45 -10.67 -40.84
C VAL A 11 41.30 -9.68 -41.05
N LEU A 12 40.18 -10.11 -41.63
CA LEU A 12 39.00 -9.25 -41.79
C LEU A 12 38.45 -8.77 -40.43
N ILE A 13 38.31 -9.67 -39.45
CA ILE A 13 37.86 -9.32 -38.09
C ILE A 13 38.83 -8.32 -37.43
N LEU A 14 40.15 -8.55 -37.53
CA LEU A 14 41.15 -7.62 -37.00
C LEU A 14 41.08 -6.23 -37.64
N MET A 15 40.87 -6.15 -38.96
CA MET A 15 40.70 -4.87 -39.66
C MET A 15 39.43 -4.13 -39.23
N VAL A 16 38.30 -4.83 -39.08
CA VAL A 16 37.05 -4.24 -38.57
C VAL A 16 37.23 -3.73 -37.14
N PHE A 17 37.90 -4.48 -36.28
CA PHE A 17 38.16 -4.07 -34.90
C PHE A 17 39.09 -2.85 -34.81
N LEU A 18 40.13 -2.79 -35.65
CA LEU A 18 41.01 -1.63 -35.76
C LEU A 18 40.26 -0.37 -36.23
N ILE A 19 39.37 -0.48 -37.22
CA ILE A 19 38.55 0.64 -37.71
C ILE A 19 37.57 1.12 -36.63
N ALA A 20 36.97 0.21 -35.86
CA ALA A 20 36.11 0.58 -34.74
C ALA A 20 36.88 1.34 -33.65
N CYS A 21 38.08 0.85 -33.27
CA CYS A 21 38.93 1.52 -32.29
C CYS A 21 39.41 2.91 -32.76
N THR A 22 39.81 3.07 -34.02
CA THR A 22 40.21 4.40 -34.53
C THR A 22 39.05 5.37 -34.63
N MET A 23 37.83 4.90 -34.95
CA MET A 23 36.63 5.73 -34.94
C MET A 23 36.28 6.22 -33.52
N HIS A 24 36.34 5.35 -32.51
CA HIS A 24 36.13 5.77 -31.11
C HIS A 24 37.18 6.78 -30.65
N ILE A 25 38.46 6.55 -30.92
CA ILE A 25 39.55 7.49 -30.60
C ILE A 25 39.35 8.84 -31.31
N MET A 26 38.88 8.85 -32.57
CA MET A 26 38.55 10.09 -33.29
C MET A 26 37.37 10.84 -32.69
N ILE A 27 36.36 10.15 -32.16
CA ILE A 27 35.20 10.76 -31.49
C ILE A 27 35.62 11.39 -30.15
N ASP A 28 36.46 10.72 -29.37
CA ASP A 28 36.93 11.22 -28.07
C ASP A 28 37.98 12.36 -28.20
N LEU A 29 38.61 12.50 -29.37
CA LEU A 29 39.55 13.59 -29.69
C LEU A 29 38.86 14.84 -30.28
N LEU A 30 37.55 14.82 -30.51
CA LEU A 30 36.82 16.03 -30.93
C LEU A 30 36.65 16.99 -29.74
N PRO A 31 37.18 18.23 -29.79
CA PRO A 31 37.03 19.17 -28.70
C PRO A 31 35.56 19.58 -28.54
N LYS A 32 35.02 19.41 -27.33
CA LYS A 32 33.70 19.94 -26.98
C LYS A 32 33.74 21.47 -27.04
N LEU A 33 33.04 22.03 -28.03
CA LEU A 33 32.73 23.46 -28.07
C LEU A 33 31.71 23.78 -26.98
N GLU A 34 32.19 24.35 -25.87
CA GLU A 34 31.33 25.08 -24.94
C GLU A 34 30.80 26.34 -25.63
N ASN A 35 29.47 26.47 -25.68
CA ASN A 35 28.79 27.76 -25.73
C ASN A 35 28.03 27.92 -24.42
N GLY A 36 28.66 28.57 -23.44
CA GLY A 36 27.91 29.30 -22.43
C GLY A 36 27.49 30.66 -22.99
N ASN A 37 26.41 31.27 -22.46
CA ASN A 37 26.45 32.64 -21.92
C ASN A 37 25.14 33.00 -21.15
N PRO A 38 24.96 34.21 -20.56
CA PRO A 38 24.42 34.33 -19.20
C PRO A 38 22.99 34.92 -19.16
N GLY A 39 22.51 35.23 -17.94
CA GLY A 39 21.11 35.56 -17.68
C GLY A 39 20.63 36.99 -17.93
N CYS A 40 19.30 37.14 -17.80
CA CYS A 40 18.49 38.36 -17.63
C CYS A 40 18.52 39.45 -18.73
N SER A 41 17.41 39.63 -19.47
CA SER A 41 16.38 40.65 -19.15
C SER A 41 15.28 40.81 -20.23
N CYS A 42 14.03 40.94 -19.78
CA CYS A 42 12.82 41.58 -20.37
C CYS A 42 12.59 41.73 -21.90
N SER A 43 11.41 41.31 -22.39
CA SER A 43 10.35 42.15 -23.04
C SER A 43 9.59 41.52 -24.24
N HIS A 44 8.25 41.61 -24.18
CA HIS A 44 7.23 41.62 -25.26
C HIS A 44 6.85 40.37 -26.13
N ASN A 45 5.55 40.08 -26.06
CA ASN A 45 4.63 39.28 -26.92
C ASN A 45 4.54 39.77 -28.40
N PRO A 46 3.68 39.16 -29.28
CA PRO A 46 3.31 37.74 -29.49
C PRO A 46 3.36 37.34 -31.01
N SER A 47 3.18 36.05 -31.36
CA SER A 47 2.55 35.61 -32.65
C SER A 47 2.30 34.09 -32.73
N GLU A 48 1.42 33.71 -33.66
CA GLU A 48 0.66 32.46 -33.81
C GLU A 48 1.42 31.17 -34.22
N ALA A 49 0.67 30.06 -34.20
CA ALA A 49 1.02 28.65 -34.49
C ALA A 49 1.25 28.36 -36.01
N PRO A 50 1.43 27.10 -36.53
CA PRO A 50 1.34 25.79 -35.87
C PRO A 50 2.34 24.66 -36.28
N GLY A 51 2.37 23.60 -35.44
CA GLY A 51 2.35 22.18 -35.90
C GLY A 51 3.64 21.47 -36.35
N CYS A 52 4.19 20.60 -35.48
CA CYS A 52 5.00 19.43 -35.88
C CYS A 52 4.93 18.34 -34.76
N PRO A 53 5.01 17.03 -35.06
CA PRO A 53 4.54 15.99 -34.13
C PRO A 53 5.61 15.45 -33.16
N ASN A 54 5.26 15.34 -31.88
CA ASN A 54 6.14 14.77 -30.86
C ASN A 54 6.19 13.24 -30.91
N LYS A 55 7.30 12.69 -31.42
CA LYS A 55 7.73 11.32 -31.09
C LYS A 55 8.50 11.31 -29.78
N HIS A 56 7.81 11.09 -28.66
CA HIS A 56 8.46 10.67 -27.42
C HIS A 56 7.78 9.43 -26.83
N THR A 57 8.37 8.28 -27.17
CA THR A 57 8.05 6.97 -26.63
C THR A 57 9.26 6.45 -25.87
N LEU A 58 9.06 6.04 -24.62
CA LEU A 58 9.94 5.22 -23.79
C LEU A 58 11.37 5.73 -23.49
N ARG A 59 11.50 6.41 -22.34
CA ARG A 59 12.68 6.30 -21.45
C ARG A 59 12.25 6.10 -19.99
N ILE A 60 11.74 4.92 -19.68
CA ILE A 60 11.66 4.39 -18.30
C ILE A 60 11.99 2.89 -18.37
N LEU A 61 13.27 2.54 -18.18
CA LEU A 61 13.76 1.23 -17.71
C LEU A 61 15.28 1.20 -17.77
N GLN A 62 15.94 1.53 -16.66
CA GLN A 62 17.26 1.03 -16.26
C GLN A 62 17.58 1.56 -14.86
N ASP A 63 17.48 0.67 -13.86
CA ASP A 63 18.42 0.56 -12.72
C ASP A 63 17.94 -0.52 -11.74
N PHE A 64 18.05 -1.77 -12.19
CA PHE A 64 18.12 -2.95 -11.34
C PHE A 64 19.29 -3.81 -11.84
N SER A 65 20.52 -3.40 -11.50
CA SER A 65 21.69 -4.27 -11.64
C SER A 65 22.07 -4.87 -10.29
N SER A 66 22.08 -6.19 -10.25
CA SER A 66 22.75 -6.97 -9.21
C SER A 66 23.54 -8.08 -9.92
N ASP A 67 24.83 -7.85 -10.13
CA ASP A 67 25.70 -8.78 -10.84
C ASP A 67 25.83 -10.13 -10.10
N PRO A 68 25.68 -11.26 -10.80
CA PRO A 68 25.85 -12.59 -10.21
C PRO A 68 27.24 -13.19 -10.55
N SER A 69 28.27 -12.90 -9.76
CA SER A 69 29.52 -13.70 -9.84
C SER A 69 30.41 -13.65 -8.59
N SER A 70 30.36 -14.71 -7.78
CA SER A 70 31.56 -15.30 -7.16
C SER A 70 31.30 -16.71 -6.65
N ASN A 71 31.67 -17.72 -7.44
CA ASN A 71 31.95 -19.05 -6.91
C ASN A 71 33.21 -18.94 -6.04
N LEU A 72 33.11 -19.24 -4.74
CA LEU A 72 34.26 -19.56 -3.91
C LEU A 72 33.86 -20.54 -2.80
N THR A 73 34.21 -21.81 -3.02
CA THR A 73 34.24 -22.85 -1.98
C THR A 73 35.44 -22.64 -1.06
N SER A 74 35.24 -22.65 0.25
CA SER A 74 36.30 -23.00 1.20
C SER A 74 35.71 -23.59 2.49
N HIS A 75 36.40 -24.59 3.04
CA HIS A 75 35.93 -25.40 4.16
C HIS A 75 36.11 -24.68 5.50
N SER A 76 35.22 -25.01 6.45
CA SER A 76 35.37 -24.70 7.87
C SER A 76 36.43 -25.61 8.52
N LEU A 77 37.31 -25.02 9.35
CA LEU A 77 37.98 -25.71 10.45
C LEU A 77 38.46 -24.69 11.50
N GLU A 78 38.65 -25.16 12.73
CA GLU A 78 38.62 -24.36 13.97
C GLU A 78 39.97 -23.71 14.35
N LYS A 79 39.92 -22.68 15.24
CA LYS A 79 40.44 -22.74 16.64
C LYS A 79 41.24 -21.51 17.13
N LEU A 80 40.71 -20.86 18.18
CA LEU A 80 41.35 -20.07 19.28
C LEU A 80 42.54 -19.12 18.99
N ALA A 81 42.34 -17.80 19.21
CA ALA A 81 42.76 -17.08 20.44
C ALA A 81 43.12 -15.59 20.24
N GLY A 82 42.69 -14.73 21.19
CA GLY A 82 43.53 -13.62 21.73
C GLY A 82 43.36 -12.19 21.20
N ALA A 83 42.80 -11.32 22.07
CA ALA A 83 42.94 -9.83 22.13
C ALA A 83 42.50 -9.00 20.89
N SER A 84 41.77 -7.89 21.02
CA SER A 84 41.88 -6.83 22.04
C SER A 84 40.60 -6.00 22.12
N GLU A 85 40.32 -5.44 23.29
CA GLU A 85 39.26 -4.46 23.52
C GLU A 85 39.46 -3.18 22.68
N ARG A 86 38.37 -2.65 22.13
CA ARG A 86 37.93 -1.23 22.21
C ARG A 86 36.59 -1.04 21.49
N THR A 87 35.80 -0.07 21.97
CA THR A 87 34.52 0.39 21.40
C THR A 87 33.24 -0.39 21.79
N GLU A 88 33.00 -0.54 23.10
CA GLU A 88 31.65 -0.79 23.68
C GLU A 88 31.28 0.27 24.74
N THR A 89 31.07 1.51 24.31
CA THR A 89 30.60 2.61 25.19
C THR A 89 29.64 3.56 24.46
N ALA A 90 28.45 3.06 24.09
CA ALA A 90 27.37 3.91 23.55
C ALA A 90 25.93 3.44 23.84
N PHE A 91 25.69 2.16 24.14
CA PHE A 91 24.31 1.59 24.21
C PHE A 91 24.02 0.76 25.47
N LYS A 92 24.36 1.28 26.66
CA LYS A 92 23.82 0.78 27.95
C LYS A 92 23.65 1.93 28.96
N ARG A 93 22.61 2.76 28.77
CA ARG A 93 22.22 3.77 29.76
C ARG A 93 20.74 4.19 29.70
N LEU A 94 19.84 3.22 29.62
CA LEU A 94 18.40 3.45 29.71
C LEU A 94 17.65 2.21 30.23
N GLU A 95 18.18 1.58 31.28
CA GLU A 95 17.45 0.62 32.13
C GLU A 95 18.19 0.47 33.48
N GLN A 96 17.43 0.18 34.54
CA GLN A 96 17.87 -0.02 35.93
C GLN A 96 18.44 1.19 36.71
N ASN A 97 17.55 1.89 37.43
CA ASN A 97 17.65 2.09 38.89
C ASN A 97 16.36 2.75 39.43
N GLY A 98 15.71 2.21 40.47
CA GLY A 98 14.41 2.75 40.90
C GLY A 98 13.64 2.16 42.11
N MET A 99 14.24 1.32 42.97
CA MET A 99 13.75 0.99 44.33
C MET A 99 15.01 0.73 45.19
N ILE A 100 15.22 1.14 46.45
CA ILE A 100 14.43 1.75 47.56
C ILE A 100 15.38 2.80 48.24
N GLY A 101 15.00 3.92 48.90
CA GLY A 101 13.69 4.53 49.20
C GLY A 101 13.57 4.99 50.68
N GLY A 102 13.52 6.30 51.00
CA GLY A 102 13.40 6.78 52.39
C GLY A 102 13.41 8.31 52.62
N GLY A 103 12.26 8.84 53.09
CA GLY A 103 12.13 9.95 54.07
C GLY A 103 12.58 11.38 53.72
N GLY A 104 11.63 12.29 53.52
CA GLY A 104 11.86 13.75 53.55
C GLY A 104 10.64 14.59 53.18
N SER A 105 10.01 15.25 54.16
CA SER A 105 8.84 16.11 53.96
C SER A 105 9.24 17.55 53.62
N HIS A 106 8.62 18.17 52.60
CA HIS A 106 8.23 19.60 52.64
C HIS A 106 7.21 19.96 51.54
N ASN A 107 6.20 20.75 51.92
CA ASN A 107 5.21 21.37 51.01
C ASN A 107 5.85 22.40 50.07
N ARG A 108 5.41 22.45 48.80
CA ARG A 108 4.69 23.60 48.25
C ARG A 108 4.12 23.41 46.83
N ASP A 109 2.91 23.92 46.70
CA ASP A 109 2.06 24.20 45.53
C ASP A 109 2.75 24.46 44.18
N LEU A 110 2.20 23.91 43.09
CA LEU A 110 1.39 24.69 42.11
C LEU A 110 0.88 23.84 40.91
N ASN A 111 -0.44 23.83 40.74
CA ASN A 111 -1.25 23.70 39.52
C ASN A 111 -0.84 22.71 38.40
N GLN A 112 -1.61 21.62 38.28
CA GLN A 112 -1.73 20.83 37.04
C GLN A 112 -3.21 20.47 36.76
N LYS A 113 -3.54 20.35 35.47
CA LYS A 113 -4.74 19.71 34.87
C LYS A 113 -6.08 20.47 34.91
N GLN A 114 -6.50 20.92 33.73
CA GLN A 114 -7.88 20.72 33.26
C GLN A 114 -7.84 19.72 32.10
N LEU A 115 -7.98 18.43 32.42
CA LEU A 115 -8.61 17.49 31.49
C LEU A 115 -10.12 17.73 31.54
N ILE A 116 -10.83 17.45 30.45
CA ILE A 116 -12.28 17.67 30.36
C ILE A 116 -13.02 16.86 31.43
N GLN A 117 -14.01 17.52 32.03
CA GLN A 117 -14.70 17.15 33.26
C GLN A 117 -15.59 15.90 33.10
N ASP A 118 -15.34 14.87 33.92
CA ASP A 118 -16.18 13.67 33.99
C ASP A 118 -17.58 13.98 34.57
N GLY A 119 -18.61 13.61 33.82
CA GLY A 119 -20.01 13.70 34.24
C GLY A 119 -20.44 12.53 35.11
N SER A 120 -20.23 12.64 36.42
CA SER A 120 -20.93 11.93 37.52
C SER A 120 -21.29 10.45 37.30
N LEU A 121 -20.39 9.55 37.70
CA LEU A 121 -20.70 8.12 37.92
C LEU A 121 -21.23 7.91 39.36
N LEU A 122 -22.47 7.42 39.47
CA LEU A 122 -23.00 6.88 40.72
C LEU A 122 -22.28 5.58 41.09
N HIS A 123 -21.92 5.41 42.36
CA HIS A 123 -21.27 4.21 42.89
C HIS A 123 -22.05 2.92 42.55
N GLN A 124 -21.34 1.91 42.04
CA GLN A 124 -21.74 0.50 42.14
C GLN A 124 -20.75 -0.25 43.04
N PRO A 125 -21.23 -1.20 43.87
CA PRO A 125 -20.37 -1.99 44.75
C PRO A 125 -19.62 -3.10 44.00
N PRO A 126 -18.45 -3.55 44.49
CA PRO A 126 -17.64 -4.55 43.80
C PRO A 126 -18.24 -5.97 43.95
N GLY A 127 -18.64 -6.58 42.83
CA GLY A 127 -19.18 -7.94 42.84
C GLY A 127 -19.92 -8.41 41.58
N GLY A 128 -20.02 -7.58 40.53
CA GLY A 128 -20.67 -7.96 39.27
C GLY A 128 -19.71 -8.63 38.28
N SER A 129 -20.10 -9.78 37.74
CA SER A 129 -19.52 -10.34 36.51
C SER A 129 -19.59 -9.32 35.36
N PRO A 130 -18.69 -9.36 34.36
CA PRO A 130 -18.73 -8.41 33.23
C PRO A 130 -20.12 -8.43 32.60
N ALA A 131 -20.75 -7.26 32.52
CA ALA A 131 -22.13 -7.12 32.07
C ALA A 131 -22.26 -7.71 30.66
N GLN A 132 -23.00 -8.81 30.54
CA GLN A 132 -23.30 -9.41 29.24
C GLN A 132 -24.09 -8.39 28.43
N GLN A 133 -23.45 -7.86 27.38
CA GLN A 133 -24.10 -6.93 26.45
C GLN A 133 -25.33 -7.62 25.86
N PRO A 134 -26.46 -6.90 25.68
CA PRO A 134 -27.70 -7.53 25.28
C PRO A 134 -27.55 -8.26 23.94
N PRO A 135 -28.18 -9.43 23.76
CA PRO A 135 -28.06 -10.22 22.54
C PRO A 135 -28.52 -9.39 21.34
N GLY A 136 -27.63 -9.19 20.37
CA GLY A 136 -27.83 -8.31 19.21
C GLY A 136 -27.08 -6.97 19.25
N PHE A 137 -26.38 -6.63 20.34
CA PHE A 137 -25.50 -5.46 20.37
C PHE A 137 -24.30 -5.62 19.41
N SER A 138 -24.15 -4.70 18.47
CA SER A 138 -23.03 -4.61 17.53
C SER A 138 -22.17 -3.41 17.86
N ARG A 139 -20.90 -3.65 18.22
CA ARG A 139 -19.91 -2.60 18.48
C ARG A 139 -19.58 -1.87 17.20
N LEU A 140 -19.50 -2.61 16.09
CA LEU A 140 -19.24 -2.06 14.76
C LEU A 140 -20.37 -1.14 14.27
N ALA A 141 -21.64 -1.47 14.53
CA ALA A 141 -22.76 -0.57 14.25
C ALA A 141 -22.67 0.70 15.11
N SER A 142 -22.46 0.55 16.42
CA SER A 142 -22.32 1.66 17.36
C SER A 142 -21.18 2.62 16.97
N LEU A 143 -20.07 2.10 16.42
CA LEU A 143 -18.98 2.92 15.88
C LEU A 143 -19.46 3.84 14.75
N PHE A 144 -20.16 3.30 13.75
CA PHE A 144 -20.67 4.10 12.63
C PHE A 144 -21.86 5.00 13.00
N GLU A 145 -22.48 4.78 14.17
CA GLU A 145 -23.45 5.71 14.77
C GLU A 145 -22.79 6.89 15.49
N HIS A 146 -21.51 6.79 15.85
CA HIS A 146 -20.79 7.84 16.59
C HIS A 146 -20.58 9.11 15.72
N PRO A 147 -20.70 10.34 16.26
CA PRO A 147 -20.60 11.58 15.48
C PRO A 147 -19.34 11.72 14.61
N LEU A 148 -18.18 11.21 15.06
CA LEU A 148 -16.92 11.22 14.30
C LEU A 148 -16.95 10.43 12.96
N TYR A 149 -17.95 9.55 12.79
CA TYR A 149 -18.22 8.79 11.56
C TYR A 149 -19.39 9.37 10.74
N LYS A 150 -20.01 10.46 11.23
CA LYS A 150 -21.11 11.17 10.55
C LYS A 150 -20.66 12.50 9.91
N ILE A 151 -19.37 12.83 10.01
CA ILE A 151 -18.76 14.02 9.38
C ILE A 151 -18.82 13.87 7.86
N ALA A 152 -19.55 14.76 7.18
CA ALA A 152 -19.66 14.75 5.73
C ALA A 152 -18.33 15.14 5.06
N ILE A 153 -18.12 14.67 3.84
CA ILE A 153 -17.11 15.24 2.95
C ILE A 153 -17.59 16.61 2.42
N PRO A 154 -16.68 17.47 1.90
CA PRO A 154 -17.07 18.67 1.19
C PRO A 154 -18.06 18.38 0.04
N GLN A 155 -18.86 19.37 -0.34
CA GLN A 155 -19.75 19.24 -1.50
C GLN A 155 -18.93 18.99 -2.77
N LEU A 156 -19.30 17.97 -3.54
CA LEU A 156 -18.59 17.57 -4.75
C LEU A 156 -19.02 18.43 -5.95
N GLY A 157 -18.06 19.06 -6.63
CA GLY A 157 -18.23 19.60 -7.96
C GLY A 157 -17.91 18.57 -9.07
N ASP A 158 -18.09 18.98 -10.33
CA ASP A 158 -17.82 18.14 -11.52
C ASP A 158 -16.33 17.73 -11.67
N ASP A 159 -15.43 18.50 -11.06
CA ASP A 159 -13.99 18.21 -11.00
C ASP A 159 -13.61 17.27 -9.83
N ASP A 160 -14.53 17.04 -8.90
CA ASP A 160 -14.29 16.24 -7.69
C ASP A 160 -14.78 14.80 -7.81
N VAL A 161 -15.64 14.49 -8.77
CA VAL A 161 -15.99 13.10 -9.13
C VAL A 161 -14.98 12.54 -10.12
N LEU A 162 -14.67 11.24 -10.10
CA LEU A 162 -13.70 10.68 -11.05
C LEU A 162 -14.28 10.58 -12.47
N PHE A 163 -15.56 10.21 -12.58
CA PHE A 163 -16.29 10.02 -13.84
C PHE A 163 -17.54 10.90 -13.90
N ASN A 164 -17.73 11.62 -15.02
CA ASN A 164 -18.87 12.52 -15.21
C ASN A 164 -19.95 11.84 -16.04
N PHE A 165 -21.16 11.69 -15.49
CA PHE A 165 -22.29 11.02 -16.15
C PHE A 165 -22.73 11.68 -17.47
N ASN A 166 -22.44 12.97 -17.67
CA ASN A 166 -22.77 13.71 -18.90
C ASN A 166 -21.74 13.54 -20.04
N SER A 167 -20.62 12.84 -19.79
CA SER A 167 -19.73 12.37 -20.87
C SER A 167 -20.16 10.96 -21.28
N ASP A 168 -20.04 10.61 -22.57
CA ASP A 168 -20.52 9.36 -23.18
C ASP A 168 -19.87 8.07 -22.61
N ILE A 169 -20.14 7.73 -21.35
CA ILE A 169 -19.85 6.41 -20.77
C ILE A 169 -20.94 5.44 -21.25
N ARG A 170 -21.02 5.26 -22.58
CA ARG A 170 -21.58 4.05 -23.16
C ARG A 170 -20.60 2.94 -22.84
N PHE A 171 -20.84 2.25 -21.71
CA PHE A 171 -20.02 1.11 -21.32
C PHE A 171 -20.12 0.03 -22.40
N ASN A 172 -19.10 -0.03 -23.25
CA ASN A 172 -18.94 -1.09 -24.23
C ASN A 172 -18.11 -2.20 -23.55
N PRO A 173 -18.68 -3.38 -23.26
CA PRO A 173 -17.95 -4.45 -22.56
C PRO A 173 -16.66 -4.87 -23.28
N LYS A 174 -16.60 -4.70 -24.61
CA LYS A 174 -15.42 -5.01 -25.44
C LYS A 174 -14.22 -4.08 -25.19
N ALA A 175 -14.42 -2.92 -24.54
CA ALA A 175 -13.32 -2.01 -24.20
C ALA A 175 -12.54 -2.43 -22.94
N ALA A 176 -13.09 -3.35 -22.13
CA ALA A 176 -12.43 -3.91 -20.96
C ALA A 176 -11.53 -5.13 -21.29
N GLU A 177 -11.47 -5.55 -22.57
CA GLU A 177 -10.55 -6.58 -23.03
C GLU A 177 -9.20 -5.97 -23.46
N ASN A 178 -8.11 -6.45 -22.85
CA ASN A 178 -6.75 -6.00 -23.19
C ASN A 178 -6.42 -6.26 -24.68
N GLN A 179 -6.09 -5.19 -25.41
CA GLN A 179 -5.81 -5.25 -26.86
C GLN A 179 -4.59 -6.11 -27.24
N GLU A 180 -3.72 -6.50 -26.30
CA GLU A 180 -2.59 -7.41 -26.55
C GLU A 180 -2.99 -8.87 -26.85
N TRP A 181 -4.26 -9.25 -26.70
CA TRP A 181 -4.71 -10.65 -26.79
C TRP A 181 -5.76 -10.94 -27.87
N GLN A 182 -5.82 -10.13 -28.93
CA GLN A 182 -6.57 -10.51 -30.13
C GLN A 182 -5.83 -11.60 -30.92
N ASN A 183 -6.46 -12.78 -31.05
CA ASN A 183 -6.75 -13.37 -32.36
C ASN A 183 -7.70 -14.57 -32.27
N GLU A 184 -8.68 -14.55 -33.19
CA GLU A 184 -9.52 -15.63 -33.73
C GLU A 184 -10.45 -16.45 -32.80
N GLY A 185 -11.77 -16.32 -33.06
CA GLY A 185 -12.79 -17.35 -32.81
C GLY A 185 -13.77 -17.10 -31.65
N ASN A 186 -14.83 -16.30 -31.86
CA ASN A 186 -16.15 -16.80 -32.32
C ASN A 186 -17.14 -15.61 -32.47
N GLU A 187 -18.04 -15.67 -33.46
CA GLU A 187 -19.12 -14.68 -33.64
C GLU A 187 -20.39 -15.16 -32.93
N ASP A 188 -20.56 -14.82 -31.65
CA ASP A 188 -21.78 -15.14 -30.90
C ASP A 188 -22.52 -13.87 -30.43
N GLU A 189 -23.82 -13.88 -30.72
CA GLU A 189 -24.91 -12.89 -30.66
C GLU A 189 -24.75 -11.56 -29.88
N GLU A 190 -25.15 -10.49 -30.57
CA GLU A 190 -25.11 -9.09 -30.19
C GLU A 190 -26.26 -8.71 -29.23
N PHE A 191 -25.95 -8.54 -27.94
CA PHE A 191 -26.88 -7.91 -26.98
C PHE A 191 -26.52 -6.43 -26.78
N LEU A 192 -27.07 -5.56 -27.64
CA LEU A 192 -27.03 -4.09 -27.46
C LEU A 192 -28.33 -3.63 -26.79
N PRO A 193 -28.36 -3.36 -25.46
CA PRO A 193 -29.50 -2.75 -24.82
C PRO A 193 -29.62 -1.28 -25.28
N THR A 194 -30.51 -1.06 -26.24
CA THR A 194 -30.88 0.28 -26.74
C THR A 194 -31.91 0.92 -25.81
N GLY A 195 -31.43 1.43 -24.68
CA GLY A 195 -32.23 2.19 -23.72
C GLY A 195 -31.37 2.86 -22.65
N GLU A 196 -31.89 3.92 -22.03
CA GLU A 196 -31.24 4.57 -20.88
C GLU A 196 -31.25 3.62 -19.68
N THR A 197 -30.16 2.87 -19.51
CA THR A 197 -29.97 2.00 -18.34
C THR A 197 -29.76 2.83 -17.09
N SER A 198 -30.73 2.84 -16.18
CA SER A 198 -30.59 3.44 -14.84
C SER A 198 -29.31 2.95 -14.16
N VAL A 199 -28.61 3.84 -13.45
CA VAL A 199 -27.39 3.54 -12.68
C VAL A 199 -27.58 2.36 -11.72
N ASP A 200 -28.80 2.12 -11.23
CA ASP A 200 -29.15 0.98 -10.39
C ASP A 200 -28.99 -0.38 -11.08
N SER A 201 -28.98 -0.42 -12.41
CA SER A 201 -28.76 -1.64 -13.20
C SER A 201 -27.28 -2.00 -13.37
N TYR A 202 -26.34 -1.08 -13.09
CA TYR A 202 -24.91 -1.33 -13.26
C TYR A 202 -24.36 -2.36 -12.26
N PRO A 203 -23.34 -3.16 -12.67
CA PRO A 203 -22.68 -4.10 -11.78
C PRO A 203 -21.96 -3.37 -10.64
N ASN A 204 -21.82 -4.01 -9.48
CA ASN A 204 -21.34 -3.36 -8.26
C ASN A 204 -19.92 -2.79 -8.38
N TRP A 205 -19.07 -3.40 -9.21
CA TRP A 205 -17.73 -2.87 -9.50
C TRP A 205 -17.77 -1.54 -10.27
N LEU A 206 -18.74 -1.34 -11.17
CA LEU A 206 -18.91 -0.09 -11.91
C LEU A 206 -19.52 1.00 -11.02
N LYS A 207 -20.47 0.63 -10.15
CA LYS A 207 -21.00 1.50 -9.08
C LYS A 207 -19.91 1.94 -8.10
N PHE A 208 -18.93 1.08 -7.82
CA PHE A 208 -17.73 1.44 -7.08
C PHE A 208 -16.88 2.45 -7.87
N HIS A 209 -16.56 2.18 -9.15
CA HIS A 209 -15.74 3.09 -9.98
C HIS A 209 -16.32 4.50 -10.11
N ILE A 210 -17.61 4.63 -10.42
CA ILE A 210 -18.29 5.94 -10.55
C ILE A 210 -18.51 6.65 -9.21
N GLY A 211 -18.38 5.92 -8.08
CA GLY A 211 -18.46 6.48 -6.73
C GLY A 211 -17.16 7.09 -6.20
N ILE A 212 -16.04 6.92 -6.92
CA ILE A 212 -14.74 7.48 -6.53
C ILE A 212 -14.76 9.01 -6.72
N ASN A 213 -14.34 9.75 -5.69
CA ASN A 213 -14.26 11.20 -5.70
C ASN A 213 -12.94 11.71 -5.06
N ARG A 214 -12.70 13.02 -5.03
CA ARG A 214 -11.46 13.66 -4.56
C ARG A 214 -11.04 13.25 -3.14
N TYR A 215 -11.99 12.91 -2.28
CA TYR A 215 -11.76 12.75 -0.84
C TYR A 215 -11.76 11.30 -0.37
N GLU A 216 -12.36 10.39 -1.14
CA GLU A 216 -12.56 9.00 -0.74
C GLU A 216 -12.68 8.06 -1.95
N LEU A 217 -12.22 6.82 -1.77
CA LEU A 217 -12.39 5.75 -2.76
C LEU A 217 -13.80 5.16 -2.71
N TYR A 218 -14.49 5.29 -1.57
CA TYR A 218 -15.90 4.90 -1.39
C TYR A 218 -16.54 5.58 -0.17
N SER A 219 -17.86 5.79 -0.23
CA SER A 219 -18.63 6.35 0.89
C SER A 219 -18.99 5.31 1.96
N ARG A 220 -19.05 5.74 3.23
CA ARG A 220 -19.41 4.91 4.40
C ARG A 220 -20.70 4.11 4.23
N HIS A 221 -21.70 4.75 3.62
CA HIS A 221 -23.05 4.21 3.49
C HIS A 221 -23.34 3.72 2.07
N ASN A 222 -22.32 3.50 1.23
CA ASN A 222 -22.51 3.00 -0.14
C ASN A 222 -22.85 1.49 -0.12
N PRO A 223 -24.10 1.08 -0.45
CA PRO A 223 -24.51 -0.32 -0.41
C PRO A 223 -23.79 -1.18 -1.46
N ALA A 224 -23.30 -0.56 -2.55
CA ALA A 224 -22.57 -1.27 -3.60
C ALA A 224 -21.25 -1.86 -3.09
N ILE A 225 -20.65 -1.33 -2.02
CA ILE A 225 -19.41 -1.89 -1.44
C ILE A 225 -19.70 -3.22 -0.74
N GLY A 226 -20.78 -3.32 0.04
CA GLY A 226 -21.21 -4.59 0.64
C GLY A 226 -21.57 -5.64 -0.40
N ALA A 227 -22.24 -5.22 -1.49
CA ALA A 227 -22.57 -6.09 -2.61
C ALA A 227 -21.32 -6.51 -3.42
N LEU A 228 -20.36 -5.62 -3.64
CA LEU A 228 -19.11 -5.92 -4.34
C LEU A 228 -18.26 -6.95 -3.58
N LEU A 229 -18.22 -6.89 -2.24
CA LEU A 229 -17.54 -7.91 -1.43
C LEU A 229 -18.19 -9.30 -1.62
N GLN A 230 -19.52 -9.36 -1.75
CA GLN A 230 -20.23 -10.61 -2.07
C GLN A 230 -19.95 -11.07 -3.51
N ASP A 231 -19.90 -10.17 -4.48
CA ASP A 231 -19.51 -10.47 -5.87
C ASP A 231 -18.12 -11.10 -5.91
N LEU A 232 -17.09 -10.46 -5.32
CA LEU A 232 -15.73 -10.99 -5.24
C LEU A 232 -15.71 -12.42 -4.65
N ALA A 233 -16.46 -12.62 -3.56
CA ALA A 233 -16.52 -13.89 -2.84
C ALA A 233 -17.49 -14.94 -3.43
N SER A 234 -18.15 -14.71 -4.59
CA SER A 234 -19.11 -15.68 -5.16
C SER A 234 -19.22 -15.70 -6.68
N GLN A 235 -18.98 -14.58 -7.36
CA GLN A 235 -19.20 -14.42 -8.79
C GLN A 235 -18.33 -15.42 -9.57
N LYS A 236 -18.89 -15.96 -10.66
CA LYS A 236 -18.19 -16.95 -11.48
C LYS A 236 -16.94 -16.34 -12.13
N ILE A 237 -15.79 -16.96 -11.91
CA ILE A 237 -14.54 -16.62 -12.61
C ILE A 237 -14.62 -17.20 -14.02
N THR A 238 -14.31 -16.38 -15.03
CA THR A 238 -14.42 -16.74 -16.46
C THR A 238 -13.08 -16.73 -17.19
N SER A 239 -12.12 -15.93 -16.71
CA SER A 239 -10.76 -15.89 -17.23
C SER A 239 -9.77 -15.56 -16.13
N VAL A 240 -8.58 -16.17 -16.17
CA VAL A 240 -7.46 -15.84 -15.28
C VAL A 240 -6.19 -15.60 -16.10
N ALA A 241 -5.46 -14.53 -15.76
CA ALA A 241 -4.14 -14.23 -16.30
C ALA A 241 -3.15 -13.96 -15.17
N MET A 242 -1.85 -14.15 -15.41
CA MET A 242 -0.82 -13.77 -14.45
C MET A 242 -0.42 -12.31 -14.62
N LYS A 243 -0.25 -11.57 -13.54
CA LYS A 243 0.21 -10.18 -13.63
C LYS A 243 1.69 -10.16 -14.03
N SER A 244 2.01 -9.54 -15.16
CA SER A 244 3.40 -9.33 -15.59
C SER A 244 4.16 -8.37 -14.66
N GLY A 245 5.48 -8.60 -14.55
CA GLY A 245 6.42 -7.75 -13.81
C GLY A 245 6.20 -7.67 -12.30
N GLY A 246 5.44 -8.59 -11.69
CA GLY A 246 5.24 -8.63 -10.24
C GLY A 246 6.45 -9.19 -9.48
N THR A 247 6.72 -8.64 -8.28
CA THR A 247 7.74 -9.19 -7.37
C THR A 247 7.35 -10.58 -6.87
N GLN A 248 6.12 -10.74 -6.41
CA GLN A 248 5.55 -12.03 -6.00
C GLN A 248 4.32 -12.37 -6.87
N LEU A 249 3.84 -13.61 -6.75
CA LEU A 249 2.74 -14.13 -7.56
C LEU A 249 1.43 -13.36 -7.30
N LYS A 250 0.92 -12.69 -8.34
CA LYS A 250 -0.37 -12.02 -8.37
C LYS A 250 -1.11 -12.46 -9.64
N LEU A 251 -2.36 -12.89 -9.51
CA LEU A 251 -3.22 -13.23 -10.67
C LEU A 251 -4.28 -12.14 -10.87
N ILE A 252 -4.72 -11.97 -12.11
CA ILE A 252 -5.86 -11.13 -12.50
C ILE A 252 -7.00 -12.09 -12.81
N MET A 253 -8.08 -12.00 -12.04
CA MET A 253 -9.30 -12.79 -12.25
C MET A 253 -10.37 -11.90 -12.87
N THR A 254 -10.94 -12.34 -13.99
CA THR A 254 -12.08 -11.70 -14.64
C THR A 254 -13.34 -12.50 -14.35
N PHE A 255 -14.41 -11.81 -13.99
CA PHE A 255 -15.68 -12.39 -13.60
C PHE A 255 -16.72 -12.34 -14.72
N GLN A 256 -17.80 -13.12 -14.58
CA GLN A 256 -18.91 -13.17 -15.55
C GLN A 256 -19.60 -11.81 -15.77
N ASN A 257 -19.55 -10.89 -14.80
CA ASN A 257 -20.09 -9.53 -14.93
C ASN A 257 -19.04 -8.50 -15.42
N TYR A 258 -18.00 -8.96 -16.14
CA TYR A 258 -16.86 -8.19 -16.66
C TYR A 258 -15.96 -7.52 -15.61
N GLY A 259 -16.30 -7.60 -14.32
CA GLY A 259 -15.47 -7.07 -13.25
C GLY A 259 -14.14 -7.82 -13.15
N GLN A 260 -13.11 -7.14 -12.67
CA GLN A 260 -11.79 -7.73 -12.44
C GLN A 260 -11.36 -7.60 -10.97
N ALA A 261 -10.57 -8.55 -10.51
CA ALA A 261 -9.92 -8.52 -9.20
C ALA A 261 -8.47 -9.02 -9.26
N LEU A 262 -7.64 -8.45 -8.39
CA LEU A 262 -6.29 -8.90 -8.14
C LEU A 262 -6.34 -10.00 -7.08
N PHE A 263 -5.99 -11.22 -7.47
CA PHE A 263 -5.91 -12.36 -6.59
C PHE A 263 -4.51 -12.52 -6.01
N LYS A 264 -4.40 -12.51 -4.68
CA LYS A 264 -3.19 -12.93 -3.96
C LYS A 264 -3.48 -14.22 -3.20
N PRO A 265 -2.81 -15.34 -3.51
CA PRO A 265 -3.05 -16.62 -2.85
C PRO A 265 -2.43 -16.70 -1.45
N MET A 266 -2.88 -17.66 -0.65
CA MET A 266 -2.26 -18.05 0.61
C MET A 266 -0.82 -18.54 0.41
N LYS A 267 0.15 -17.82 1.00
CA LYS A 267 1.58 -18.21 1.06
C LYS A 267 2.04 -18.72 2.43
N GLN A 268 1.35 -18.36 3.51
CA GLN A 268 1.66 -18.71 4.91
C GLN A 268 0.38 -18.99 5.70
N THR A 269 0.48 -19.72 6.80
CA THR A 269 -0.65 -19.97 7.72
C THR A 269 -0.93 -18.75 8.60
N ARG A 270 -2.08 -18.75 9.29
CA ARG A 270 -2.56 -17.60 10.07
C ARG A 270 -1.69 -17.35 11.31
N GLU A 271 -1.08 -18.40 11.84
CA GLU A 271 -0.29 -18.44 13.07
C GLU A 271 1.21 -18.17 12.82
N GLN A 272 1.65 -18.16 11.55
CA GLN A 272 3.06 -18.02 11.16
C GLN A 272 3.53 -16.56 11.13
N GLU A 273 4.43 -16.21 12.05
CA GLU A 273 5.16 -14.95 11.98
C GLU A 273 6.25 -14.99 10.90
N THR A 274 6.59 -13.83 10.31
CA THR A 274 7.82 -13.67 9.54
C THR A 274 9.01 -13.93 10.47
N PRO A 275 10.03 -14.70 10.05
CA PRO A 275 11.25 -14.84 10.84
C PRO A 275 11.87 -13.47 11.20
N PRO A 276 12.55 -13.34 12.35
CA PRO A 276 13.19 -12.09 12.75
C PRO A 276 14.30 -11.68 11.76
N ASP A 277 15.03 -12.64 11.19
CA ASP A 277 16.14 -12.42 10.24
C ASP A 277 15.70 -11.97 8.83
N PHE A 278 14.40 -11.97 8.53
CA PHE A 278 13.89 -11.53 7.24
C PHE A 278 13.83 -10.00 7.18
N PHE A 279 14.56 -9.43 6.23
CA PHE A 279 14.39 -8.03 5.83
C PHE A 279 12.99 -7.80 5.24
N TYR A 280 12.47 -6.57 5.38
CA TYR A 280 11.15 -6.15 4.89
C TYR A 280 10.89 -6.50 3.42
N PHE A 281 11.89 -6.42 2.54
CA PHE A 281 11.78 -6.78 1.13
C PHE A 281 11.72 -8.31 0.86
N SER A 282 12.16 -9.13 1.81
CA SER A 282 12.13 -10.60 1.80
C SER A 282 10.88 -11.20 2.46
N ASP A 283 9.99 -10.41 3.06
CA ASP A 283 8.71 -10.93 3.58
C ASP A 283 7.82 -11.50 2.45
N TYR A 284 6.82 -12.29 2.79
CA TYR A 284 5.81 -12.77 1.84
C TYR A 284 4.63 -11.79 1.77
N GLU A 285 3.99 -11.72 0.61
CA GLU A 285 2.64 -11.14 0.52
C GLU A 285 1.60 -12.15 0.99
N ARG A 286 0.65 -11.68 1.81
CA ARG A 286 -0.36 -12.49 2.51
C ARG A 286 -1.75 -12.02 2.14
N HIS A 287 -2.61 -12.95 1.71
CA HIS A 287 -4.03 -12.69 1.48
C HIS A 287 -4.75 -12.06 2.69
N ASN A 288 -4.54 -12.62 3.88
CA ASN A 288 -5.08 -12.12 5.15
C ASN A 288 -4.79 -10.63 5.40
N ALA A 289 -3.58 -10.18 5.02
CA ALA A 289 -3.18 -8.80 5.23
C ALA A 289 -3.91 -7.82 4.30
N GLU A 290 -4.18 -8.19 3.04
CA GLU A 290 -4.99 -7.35 2.14
C GLU A 290 -6.44 -7.21 2.63
N ILE A 291 -7.04 -8.31 3.11
CA ILE A 291 -8.42 -8.30 3.64
C ILE A 291 -8.48 -7.49 4.94
N ALA A 292 -7.58 -7.76 5.89
CA ALA A 292 -7.52 -7.02 7.15
C ALA A 292 -7.20 -5.54 6.96
N ALA A 293 -6.33 -5.19 6.00
CA ALA A 293 -6.03 -3.81 5.62
C ALA A 293 -7.29 -3.04 5.17
N PHE A 294 -8.12 -3.63 4.30
CA PHE A 294 -9.38 -3.00 3.87
C PHE A 294 -10.35 -2.78 5.04
N HIS A 295 -10.50 -3.77 5.95
CA HIS A 295 -11.38 -3.62 7.10
C HIS A 295 -10.86 -2.59 8.12
N LEU A 296 -9.53 -2.51 8.33
CA LEU A 296 -8.89 -1.51 9.18
C LEU A 296 -9.03 -0.10 8.60
N ASP A 297 -8.77 0.08 7.30
CA ASP A 297 -8.92 1.35 6.58
C ASP A 297 -10.38 1.87 6.65
N ARG A 298 -11.36 0.96 6.63
CA ARG A 298 -12.79 1.29 6.86
C ARG A 298 -13.10 1.65 8.31
N ILE A 299 -12.48 1.00 9.30
CA ILE A 299 -12.68 1.30 10.73
C ILE A 299 -12.00 2.60 11.15
N LEU A 300 -10.86 2.96 10.57
CA LEU A 300 -10.24 4.28 10.71
C LEU A 300 -10.99 5.37 9.91
N ASP A 301 -11.92 4.94 9.05
CA ASP A 301 -12.70 5.77 8.13
C ASP A 301 -11.82 6.62 7.19
N PHE A 302 -10.68 6.05 6.80
CA PHE A 302 -9.83 6.58 5.74
C PHE A 302 -10.46 6.33 4.36
N ARG A 303 -10.92 5.10 4.11
CA ARG A 303 -11.64 4.68 2.89
C ARG A 303 -10.80 4.89 1.62
N ARG A 304 -9.54 4.41 1.68
CA ARG A 304 -8.48 4.56 0.68
C ARG A 304 -7.95 3.22 0.14
N VAL A 305 -8.33 2.09 0.74
CA VAL A 305 -8.03 0.73 0.23
C VAL A 305 -9.19 0.26 -0.67
N PRO A 306 -8.94 -0.30 -1.89
CA PRO A 306 -9.99 -0.93 -2.69
C PRO A 306 -10.70 -2.06 -1.95
N PRO A 307 -12.00 -2.33 -2.17
CA PRO A 307 -12.69 -3.45 -1.51
C PRO A 307 -12.00 -4.79 -1.74
N VAL A 308 -11.68 -5.50 -0.66
CA VAL A 308 -11.03 -6.82 -0.68
C VAL A 308 -11.89 -7.84 0.06
N ALA A 309 -12.13 -9.00 -0.55
CA ALA A 309 -12.80 -10.14 0.08
C ALA A 309 -11.96 -11.43 -0.05
N GLY A 310 -12.08 -12.33 0.93
CA GLY A 310 -11.52 -13.66 0.88
C GLY A 310 -12.37 -14.65 0.07
N ARG A 311 -11.69 -15.58 -0.59
CA ARG A 311 -12.33 -16.68 -1.34
C ARG A 311 -11.50 -17.95 -1.27
N LEU A 312 -12.18 -19.07 -1.08
CA LEU A 312 -11.64 -20.41 -1.35
C LEU A 312 -11.86 -20.72 -2.83
N VAL A 313 -10.77 -20.80 -3.60
CA VAL A 313 -10.80 -20.95 -5.07
C VAL A 313 -10.43 -22.39 -5.45
N ASN A 314 -11.21 -23.01 -6.33
CA ASN A 314 -10.85 -24.30 -6.91
C ASN A 314 -9.79 -24.11 -8.01
N MET A 315 -8.55 -24.51 -7.71
CA MET A 315 -7.37 -24.29 -8.54
C MET A 315 -7.47 -24.95 -9.92
N THR A 316 -8.23 -26.04 -10.01
CA THR A 316 -8.54 -26.71 -11.27
C THR A 316 -9.50 -25.87 -12.11
N ARG A 317 -10.74 -25.71 -11.64
CA ARG A 317 -11.87 -25.20 -12.41
C ARG A 317 -11.90 -23.68 -12.54
N GLU A 318 -11.32 -22.97 -11.58
CA GLU A 318 -11.36 -21.50 -11.48
C GLU A 318 -9.99 -20.83 -11.73
N ILE A 319 -8.92 -21.60 -11.96
CA ILE A 319 -7.60 -21.06 -12.37
C ILE A 319 -7.08 -21.81 -13.60
N ARG A 320 -6.73 -23.09 -13.48
CA ARG A 320 -6.04 -23.86 -14.52
C ARG A 320 -6.86 -24.01 -15.80
N ASP A 321 -8.14 -24.37 -15.67
CA ASP A 321 -8.99 -24.71 -16.80
C ASP A 321 -9.62 -23.49 -17.48
N VAL A 322 -9.47 -22.29 -16.89
CA VAL A 322 -9.99 -21.00 -17.39
C VAL A 322 -8.90 -19.99 -17.74
N THR A 323 -7.62 -20.37 -17.68
CA THR A 323 -6.52 -19.50 -18.11
C THR A 323 -6.12 -19.77 -19.57
N ARG A 324 -5.98 -18.69 -20.36
CA ARG A 324 -5.34 -18.72 -21.69
C ARG A 324 -3.83 -18.43 -21.60
N ASP A 325 -3.33 -18.05 -20.41
CA ASP A 325 -1.92 -17.75 -20.18
C ASP A 325 -1.10 -19.04 -20.12
N LYS A 326 -0.40 -19.32 -21.22
CA LYS A 326 0.46 -20.50 -21.38
C LYS A 326 1.64 -20.50 -20.40
N LYS A 327 2.06 -19.36 -19.85
CA LYS A 327 3.12 -19.33 -18.82
C LYS A 327 2.57 -19.86 -17.50
N LEU A 328 1.45 -19.30 -17.03
CA LEU A 328 0.77 -19.74 -15.82
C LEU A 328 0.38 -21.21 -15.88
N TRP A 329 -0.30 -21.62 -16.95
CA TRP A 329 -0.82 -22.98 -17.15
C TRP A 329 0.28 -24.05 -17.06
N ARG A 330 1.47 -23.80 -17.62
CA ARG A 330 2.61 -24.72 -17.61
C ARG A 330 3.20 -24.98 -16.22
N THR A 331 2.89 -24.13 -15.22
CA THR A 331 3.41 -24.30 -13.86
C THR A 331 2.56 -25.22 -12.99
N PHE A 332 1.43 -25.73 -13.50
CA PHE A 332 0.58 -26.67 -12.77
C PHE A 332 1.15 -28.09 -12.78
N PHE A 333 1.20 -28.72 -11.60
CA PHE A 333 1.65 -30.10 -11.43
C PHE A 333 0.91 -30.80 -10.29
N ILE A 334 1.06 -32.12 -10.20
CA ILE A 334 0.56 -32.94 -9.09
C ILE A 334 1.75 -33.25 -8.17
N SER A 335 1.62 -32.92 -6.89
CA SER A 335 2.64 -33.21 -5.87
C SER A 335 2.69 -34.70 -5.49
N PRO A 336 3.78 -35.18 -4.84
CA PRO A 336 3.84 -36.55 -4.31
C PRO A 336 2.73 -36.90 -3.31
N ALA A 337 2.07 -35.90 -2.71
CA ALA A 337 0.91 -36.06 -1.84
C ALA A 337 -0.44 -36.12 -2.61
N ASN A 338 -0.40 -36.20 -3.94
CA ASN A 338 -1.55 -36.18 -4.85
C ASN A 338 -2.41 -34.90 -4.79
N ASN A 339 -1.84 -33.80 -4.30
CA ASN A 339 -2.46 -32.47 -4.33
C ASN A 339 -2.05 -31.71 -5.61
N ILE A 340 -2.95 -30.87 -6.11
CA ILE A 340 -2.70 -29.97 -7.26
C ILE A 340 -1.94 -28.74 -6.76
N CYS A 341 -0.87 -28.39 -7.47
CA CYS A 341 0.02 -27.29 -7.14
C CYS A 341 0.35 -26.43 -8.36
N PHE A 342 0.69 -25.16 -8.14
CA PHE A 342 1.24 -24.25 -9.15
C PHE A 342 2.14 -23.19 -8.51
N TYR A 343 2.98 -22.52 -9.31
CA TYR A 343 3.91 -21.49 -8.81
C TYR A 343 3.99 -20.23 -9.68
N GLY A 344 3.53 -20.25 -10.93
CA GLY A 344 3.58 -19.10 -11.84
C GLY A 344 5.00 -18.64 -12.19
N GLU A 345 5.12 -17.41 -12.69
CA GLU A 345 6.38 -16.79 -13.15
C GLU A 345 6.45 -15.36 -12.57
N CYS A 346 7.26 -15.17 -11.54
CA CYS A 346 7.55 -13.89 -10.89
C CYS A 346 8.98 -13.91 -10.32
N SER A 347 9.49 -12.78 -9.83
CA SER A 347 10.91 -12.72 -9.42
C SER A 347 11.22 -13.31 -8.03
N TYR A 348 10.26 -13.35 -7.10
CA TYR A 348 10.42 -13.86 -5.74
C TYR A 348 9.38 -14.94 -5.44
N TYR A 349 9.84 -16.12 -5.01
CA TYR A 349 8.97 -17.22 -4.55
C TYR A 349 7.97 -17.73 -5.61
N CYS A 350 8.41 -17.81 -6.87
CA CYS A 350 7.71 -18.44 -8.00
C CYS A 350 8.57 -19.57 -8.59
N SER A 351 8.65 -20.67 -7.86
CA SER A 351 9.43 -21.87 -8.19
C SER A 351 8.81 -23.10 -7.53
N THR A 352 9.22 -24.30 -7.94
CA THR A 352 8.63 -25.57 -7.45
C THR A 352 8.75 -25.73 -5.93
N GLU A 353 9.85 -25.28 -5.32
CA GLU A 353 10.06 -25.33 -3.87
C GLU A 353 9.26 -24.28 -3.08
N HIS A 354 8.68 -23.28 -3.76
CA HIS A 354 7.73 -22.31 -3.20
C HIS A 354 6.31 -22.47 -3.77
N ALA A 355 6.01 -23.64 -4.36
CA ALA A 355 4.74 -23.89 -5.02
C ALA A 355 3.55 -23.88 -4.05
N LEU A 356 2.43 -23.38 -4.55
CA LEU A 356 1.19 -23.23 -3.83
C LEU A 356 0.30 -24.44 -4.13
N CYS A 357 0.01 -25.23 -3.11
CA CYS A 357 -0.69 -26.51 -3.22
C CYS A 357 -2.04 -26.47 -2.50
N GLY A 358 -3.07 -27.01 -3.15
CA GLY A 358 -4.39 -27.20 -2.54
C GLY A 358 -4.44 -28.44 -1.64
N LYS A 359 -5.63 -28.70 -1.08
CA LYS A 359 -5.94 -29.93 -0.32
C LYS A 359 -7.33 -30.49 -0.67
N PRO A 360 -7.49 -31.24 -1.78
CA PRO A 360 -6.47 -31.55 -2.78
C PRO A 360 -6.27 -30.46 -3.84
N ASP A 361 -7.29 -29.66 -4.14
CA ASP A 361 -7.31 -28.74 -5.28
C ASP A 361 -7.96 -27.37 -5.01
N GLN A 362 -8.20 -27.03 -3.74
CA GLN A 362 -8.68 -25.70 -3.34
C GLN A 362 -7.61 -24.94 -2.56
N ILE A 363 -7.53 -23.62 -2.79
CA ILE A 363 -6.62 -22.70 -2.09
C ILE A 363 -7.35 -21.42 -1.68
N GLU A 364 -7.05 -20.90 -0.50
CA GLU A 364 -7.53 -19.60 -0.04
C GLU A 364 -6.73 -18.46 -0.69
N GLY A 365 -7.38 -17.32 -0.88
CA GLY A 365 -6.73 -16.09 -1.31
C GLY A 365 -7.63 -14.88 -1.15
N SER A 366 -7.05 -13.70 -1.34
CA SER A 366 -7.76 -12.43 -1.31
C SER A 366 -8.01 -11.95 -2.73
N LEU A 367 -9.20 -11.38 -2.95
CA LEU A 367 -9.60 -10.75 -4.20
C LEU A 367 -9.81 -9.26 -3.92
N ALA A 368 -8.83 -8.44 -4.33
CA ALA A 368 -8.96 -6.99 -4.29
C ALA A 368 -9.63 -6.50 -5.57
N ALA A 369 -10.74 -5.77 -5.46
CA ALA A 369 -11.41 -5.17 -6.61
C ALA A 369 -10.44 -4.29 -7.40
N PHE A 370 -10.44 -4.43 -8.73
CA PHE A 370 -9.65 -3.54 -9.58
C PHE A 370 -10.15 -2.10 -9.43
N LEU A 371 -9.19 -1.18 -9.35
CA LEU A 371 -9.42 0.23 -9.66
C LEU A 371 -9.76 0.38 -11.15
N PRO A 372 -10.34 1.52 -11.57
CA PRO A 372 -10.60 1.76 -12.99
C PRO A 372 -9.31 1.65 -13.82
N ASP A 373 -9.47 1.27 -15.08
CA ASP A 373 -8.35 1.10 -15.99
C ASP A 373 -7.57 2.41 -16.22
N LEU A 374 -6.26 2.30 -16.42
CA LEU A 374 -5.37 3.46 -16.56
C LEU A 374 -5.63 4.28 -17.84
N SER A 375 -6.30 3.71 -18.84
CA SER A 375 -6.79 4.44 -20.02
C SER A 375 -7.96 5.38 -19.70
N LEU A 376 -8.77 5.06 -18.68
CA LEU A 376 -9.94 5.82 -18.27
C LEU A 376 -9.65 6.74 -17.08
N ALA A 377 -8.89 6.28 -16.09
CA ALA A 377 -8.49 7.05 -14.92
C ALA A 377 -7.00 6.84 -14.63
N LYS A 378 -6.17 7.73 -15.18
CA LYS A 378 -4.73 7.75 -14.93
C LYS A 378 -4.45 7.94 -13.43
N ARG A 379 -3.44 7.21 -12.95
CA ARG A 379 -2.91 7.33 -11.60
C ARG A 379 -1.45 7.74 -11.65
N LYS A 380 -1.06 8.62 -10.73
CA LYS A 380 0.31 9.09 -10.57
C LYS A 380 0.96 8.34 -9.40
N THR A 381 2.02 7.60 -9.68
CA THR A 381 2.85 6.96 -8.66
C THR A 381 3.86 7.97 -8.11
N TRP A 382 3.91 8.07 -6.79
CA TRP A 382 4.84 8.93 -6.06
C TRP A 382 5.80 8.07 -5.24
N ARG A 383 7.07 8.47 -5.16
CA ARG A 383 8.02 7.89 -4.21
C ARG A 383 7.74 8.44 -2.82
N ASN A 384 7.57 7.57 -1.83
CA ASN A 384 7.47 7.97 -0.43
C ASN A 384 8.83 8.58 0.01
N PRO A 385 8.88 9.76 0.67
CA PRO A 385 10.13 10.30 1.20
C PRO A 385 10.81 9.30 2.17
N TRP A 386 10.00 8.72 3.08
CA TRP A 386 10.42 7.68 4.02
C TRP A 386 10.53 6.27 3.41
N ARG A 387 10.69 6.15 2.09
CA ARG A 387 11.06 4.89 1.45
C ARG A 387 12.37 4.38 2.07
N ARG A 388 12.37 3.13 2.53
CA ARG A 388 13.56 2.42 3.03
C ARG A 388 14.64 2.28 1.95
N SER A 389 15.85 1.87 2.33
CA SER A 389 16.97 1.74 1.39
C SER A 389 16.82 0.60 0.38
N TYR A 390 16.08 -0.46 0.71
CA TYR A 390 16.06 -1.75 0.00
C TYR A 390 17.45 -2.41 -0.11
N HIS A 391 18.31 -2.15 0.88
CA HIS A 391 19.67 -2.68 0.90
C HIS A 391 20.13 -3.00 2.33
N LYS A 392 20.67 -4.22 2.53
CA LYS A 392 21.00 -4.81 3.84
C LYS A 392 21.93 -3.98 4.74
N ARG A 393 22.74 -3.08 4.16
CA ARG A 393 23.80 -2.32 4.86
C ARG A 393 23.71 -0.80 4.70
N LYS A 394 22.83 -0.30 3.82
CA LYS A 394 22.71 1.14 3.55
C LYS A 394 21.52 1.65 4.34
N LYS A 395 21.71 2.67 5.17
CA LYS A 395 20.62 3.43 5.77
C LYS A 395 20.00 4.38 4.74
N ALA A 396 18.72 4.65 4.86
CA ALA A 396 18.06 5.78 4.19
C ALA A 396 18.40 7.09 4.92
N GLU A 397 18.19 8.24 4.26
CA GLU A 397 18.51 9.56 4.83
C GLU A 397 17.74 9.82 6.15
N TRP A 398 16.43 9.54 6.16
CA TRP A 398 15.60 9.65 7.37
C TRP A 398 15.98 8.70 8.52
N GLU A 399 16.83 7.68 8.29
CA GLU A 399 17.35 6.79 9.35
C GLU A 399 18.64 7.33 10.00
N VAL A 400 19.17 8.46 9.52
CA VAL A 400 20.38 9.13 10.02
C VAL A 400 20.18 10.60 10.35
N ASP A 401 19.25 11.27 9.67
CA ASP A 401 18.89 12.66 9.91
C ASP A 401 17.62 12.75 10.80
N PRO A 402 17.71 13.30 12.03
CA PRO A 402 16.54 13.48 12.89
C PRO A 402 15.57 14.57 12.37
N ASP A 403 16.07 15.58 11.65
CA ASP A 403 15.32 16.76 11.22
C ASP A 403 14.81 16.62 9.77
N TYR A 404 14.94 15.43 9.17
CA TYR A 404 14.58 15.11 7.78
C TYR A 404 13.19 15.60 7.34
N CYS A 405 12.18 15.61 8.23
CA CYS A 405 10.86 16.10 7.85
C CYS A 405 10.83 17.62 7.55
N GLU A 406 11.76 18.42 8.07
CA GLU A 406 11.83 19.84 7.74
C GLU A 406 12.29 20.09 6.30
N GLU A 407 13.12 19.22 5.72
CA GLU A 407 13.41 19.22 4.28
C GLU A 407 12.20 18.73 3.47
N VAL A 408 11.52 17.66 3.93
CA VAL A 408 10.31 17.15 3.26
C VAL A 408 9.22 18.22 3.21
N LYS A 409 8.96 18.93 4.31
CA LYS A 409 8.00 20.06 4.40
C LYS A 409 8.34 21.25 3.48
N GLN A 410 9.51 21.28 2.86
CA GLN A 410 9.93 22.30 1.88
C GLN A 410 9.97 21.75 0.44
N THR A 411 9.66 20.47 0.24
CA THR A 411 9.82 19.77 -1.05
C THR A 411 8.45 19.51 -1.70
N PRO A 412 8.19 19.99 -2.94
CA PRO A 412 6.94 19.68 -3.64
C PRO A 412 6.73 18.15 -3.81
N PRO A 413 5.51 17.62 -3.59
CA PRO A 413 4.24 18.29 -3.28
C PRO A 413 3.90 18.32 -1.78
N TYR A 414 4.89 18.23 -0.89
CA TYR A 414 4.71 18.16 0.57
C TYR A 414 4.78 19.53 1.25
N ASP A 415 5.21 20.55 0.51
CA ASP A 415 5.24 21.97 0.88
C ASP A 415 3.85 22.63 0.92
N THR A 416 2.84 21.99 0.32
CA THR A 416 1.54 22.59 0.04
C THR A 416 0.37 21.62 0.27
N GLY A 417 -0.79 22.17 0.63
CA GLY A 417 -2.02 21.42 0.85
C GLY A 417 -1.92 20.37 1.97
N THR A 418 -2.64 19.27 1.82
CA THR A 418 -2.78 18.24 2.87
C THR A 418 -1.74 17.13 2.83
N ARG A 419 -0.83 17.12 1.86
CA ARG A 419 -0.09 15.89 1.48
C ARG A 419 0.77 15.30 2.61
N VAL A 420 1.34 16.14 3.48
CA VAL A 420 2.05 15.64 4.69
C VAL A 420 1.10 14.85 5.58
N LEU A 421 -0.08 15.39 5.86
CA LEU A 421 -1.10 14.75 6.69
C LEU A 421 -1.63 13.44 6.06
N ASP A 422 -1.69 13.37 4.73
CA ASP A 422 -2.01 12.12 4.01
C ASP A 422 -0.94 11.04 4.22
N ILE A 423 0.34 11.42 4.29
CA ILE A 423 1.40 10.49 4.69
C ILE A 423 1.26 10.11 6.17
N MET A 424 0.90 11.03 7.07
CA MET A 424 0.75 10.71 8.50
C MET A 424 -0.35 9.66 8.74
N ASP A 425 -1.51 9.80 8.09
CA ASP A 425 -2.57 8.77 8.12
C ASP A 425 -2.09 7.41 7.59
N MET A 426 -1.38 7.41 6.45
CA MET A 426 -0.82 6.20 5.82
C MET A 426 0.25 5.55 6.71
N THR A 427 1.09 6.34 7.38
CA THR A 427 2.09 5.88 8.35
C THR A 427 1.44 5.24 9.58
N ILE A 428 0.37 5.82 10.10
CA ILE A 428 -0.40 5.26 11.21
C ILE A 428 -1.04 3.93 10.79
N PHE A 429 -1.64 3.89 9.60
CA PHE A 429 -2.21 2.68 9.01
C PHE A 429 -1.18 1.56 8.87
N ASP A 430 -0.04 1.86 8.23
CA ASP A 430 1.05 0.92 8.03
C ASP A 430 1.65 0.44 9.36
N PHE A 431 1.80 1.31 10.36
CA PHE A 431 2.31 0.93 11.69
C PHE A 431 1.35 -0.01 12.44
N LEU A 432 0.03 0.27 12.43
CA LEU A 432 -0.96 -0.58 13.08
C LEU A 432 -0.93 -2.03 12.54
N MET A 433 -0.74 -2.21 11.23
CA MET A 433 -0.58 -3.54 10.64
C MET A 433 0.87 -4.06 10.63
N GLY A 434 1.88 -3.21 10.85
CA GLY A 434 3.30 -3.57 10.81
C GLY A 434 3.89 -3.66 9.39
N ASN A 435 3.31 -2.96 8.42
CA ASN A 435 3.78 -2.94 7.03
C ASN A 435 4.99 -2.03 6.84
N MET A 436 6.15 -2.61 6.53
CA MET A 436 7.40 -1.87 6.31
C MET A 436 7.63 -1.43 4.86
N ASP A 437 6.82 -1.89 3.89
CA ASP A 437 7.17 -1.89 2.46
C ASP A 437 6.53 -0.74 1.65
N ARG A 438 6.10 0.34 2.32
CA ARG A 438 5.47 1.52 1.69
C ARG A 438 6.48 2.39 0.91
N HIS A 439 7.12 1.83 -0.11
CA HIS A 439 8.10 2.54 -0.94
C HIS A 439 7.51 3.61 -1.87
N HIS A 440 6.23 3.45 -2.22
CA HIS A 440 5.52 4.26 -3.18
C HIS A 440 4.06 4.36 -2.75
N TYR A 441 3.37 5.36 -3.27
CA TYR A 441 1.93 5.52 -3.12
C TYR A 441 1.33 6.08 -4.42
N GLU A 442 0.02 5.92 -4.62
CA GLU A 442 -0.67 6.40 -5.83
C GLU A 442 -1.70 7.48 -5.49
N THR A 443 -1.92 8.41 -6.42
CA THR A 443 -3.06 9.33 -6.43
C THR A 443 -3.74 9.31 -7.80
N PHE A 444 -5.03 9.66 -7.89
CA PHE A 444 -5.66 9.89 -9.19
C PHE A 444 -5.14 11.18 -9.81
N GLU A 445 -4.72 11.11 -11.08
CA GLU A 445 -4.11 12.26 -11.77
C GLU A 445 -5.13 13.39 -12.01
N LYS A 446 -6.42 13.06 -12.24
CA LYS A 446 -7.53 14.03 -12.41
C LYS A 446 -7.61 15.03 -11.25
N PHE A 447 -7.41 14.57 -10.01
CA PHE A 447 -7.56 15.41 -8.82
C PHE A 447 -6.28 16.21 -8.48
N GLY A 448 -5.17 15.99 -9.19
CA GLY A 448 -3.92 16.72 -8.98
C GLY A 448 -3.23 16.38 -7.66
N ASN A 449 -2.81 17.40 -6.90
CA ASN A 449 -2.10 17.21 -5.62
C ASN A 449 -3.06 17.12 -4.42
N GLU A 450 -4.20 17.81 -4.47
CA GLU A 450 -5.19 17.92 -3.39
C GLU A 450 -6.21 16.78 -3.50
N THR A 451 -5.77 15.58 -3.09
CA THR A 451 -6.53 14.33 -3.14
C THR A 451 -5.95 13.35 -2.12
N PHE A 452 -6.78 12.40 -1.68
CA PHE A 452 -6.32 11.30 -0.84
C PHE A 452 -5.25 10.43 -1.53
N ILE A 453 -4.42 9.77 -0.72
CA ILE A 453 -3.46 8.74 -1.14
C ILE A 453 -4.15 7.38 -1.18
N ILE A 454 -4.01 6.63 -2.28
CA ILE A 454 -4.57 5.28 -2.42
C ILE A 454 -3.67 4.25 -1.69
N HIS A 455 -4.26 3.50 -0.76
CA HIS A 455 -3.56 2.50 0.07
C HIS A 455 -3.53 1.12 -0.63
N LEU A 456 -2.62 0.94 -1.60
CA LEU A 456 -2.44 -0.31 -2.38
C LEU A 456 -1.36 -1.25 -1.82
N ASP A 457 -1.36 -2.52 -2.25
CA ASP A 457 -0.33 -3.52 -1.91
C ASP A 457 -0.02 -3.63 -0.40
N ASN A 458 -1.03 -3.98 0.39
CA ASN A 458 -0.94 -4.05 1.85
C ASN A 458 -0.49 -5.45 2.36
N GLY A 459 -0.21 -6.37 1.45
CA GLY A 459 0.04 -7.80 1.71
C GLY A 459 1.22 -8.13 2.63
N ARG A 460 2.11 -7.18 2.92
CA ARG A 460 3.21 -7.34 3.90
C ARG A 460 2.88 -6.82 5.31
N GLY A 461 1.65 -6.35 5.52
CA GLY A 461 1.09 -6.17 6.87
C GLY A 461 0.85 -7.52 7.56
N PHE A 462 0.57 -7.48 8.86
CA PHE A 462 0.25 -8.65 9.69
C PHE A 462 1.26 -9.79 9.59
N GLY A 463 2.54 -9.45 9.38
CA GLY A 463 3.64 -10.41 9.33
C GLY A 463 4.14 -10.85 10.70
N LYS A 464 4.06 -9.97 11.70
CA LYS A 464 4.46 -10.20 13.10
C LYS A 464 3.38 -9.65 14.03
N TYR A 465 2.97 -10.42 15.05
CA TYR A 465 2.13 -9.99 16.17
C TYR A 465 2.94 -9.74 17.44
N SER A 466 4.08 -10.42 17.61
CA SER A 466 4.94 -10.34 18.79
C SER A 466 5.91 -9.14 18.76
N HIS A 467 6.05 -8.47 17.61
CA HIS A 467 6.94 -7.34 17.38
C HIS A 467 6.19 -6.11 16.87
N ASP A 468 6.61 -4.92 17.29
CA ASP A 468 6.09 -3.63 16.85
C ASP A 468 7.20 -2.80 16.21
N GLU A 469 7.11 -2.59 14.90
CA GLU A 469 8.19 -1.96 14.14
C GLU A 469 8.12 -0.43 14.23
N LEU A 470 8.75 0.11 15.28
CA LEU A 470 8.82 1.55 15.55
C LEU A 470 9.39 2.37 14.38
N SER A 471 10.23 1.80 13.51
CA SER A 471 10.76 2.54 12.35
C SER A 471 9.69 2.89 11.30
N ILE A 472 8.50 2.28 11.33
CA ILE A 472 7.37 2.71 10.48
C ILE A 472 6.78 4.04 10.98
N LEU A 473 6.81 4.30 12.29
CA LEU A 473 6.19 5.47 12.94
C LEU A 473 7.08 6.73 12.90
N VAL A 474 8.34 6.60 12.44
CA VAL A 474 9.30 7.71 12.31
C VAL A 474 8.76 8.94 11.56
N PRO A 475 7.96 8.85 10.47
CA PRO A 475 7.39 10.02 9.81
C PRO A 475 6.52 10.86 10.76
N LEU A 476 5.70 10.21 11.60
CA LEU A 476 4.88 10.89 12.60
C LEU A 476 5.75 11.58 13.66
N ASN A 477 6.78 10.90 14.15
CA ASN A 477 7.69 11.41 15.18
C ASN A 477 8.59 12.56 14.68
N GLN A 478 8.97 12.56 13.39
CA GLN A 478 9.78 13.63 12.79
C GLN A 478 8.93 14.83 12.40
N CYS A 479 7.77 14.59 11.79
CA CYS A 479 6.93 15.69 11.30
C CYS A 479 6.10 16.35 12.41
N CYS A 480 5.76 15.59 13.46
CA CYS A 480 4.86 15.97 14.55
C CYS A 480 3.60 16.71 14.07
N ARG A 481 2.89 16.12 13.09
CA ARG A 481 1.58 16.61 12.61
C ARG A 481 0.59 15.45 12.46
N ILE A 482 -0.68 15.70 12.72
CA ILE A 482 -1.78 14.74 12.56
C ILE A 482 -3.10 15.49 12.28
N ARG A 483 -4.03 14.87 11.54
CA ARG A 483 -5.40 15.38 11.41
C ARG A 483 -6.17 15.24 12.72
N LYS A 484 -6.97 16.24 13.07
CA LYS A 484 -7.88 16.19 14.22
C LYS A 484 -8.92 15.09 14.05
N SER A 485 -9.46 14.87 12.85
CA SER A 485 -10.36 13.75 12.54
C SER A 485 -9.73 12.39 12.88
N THR A 486 -8.52 12.13 12.38
CA THR A 486 -7.73 10.92 12.66
C THR A 486 -7.44 10.80 14.15
N TYR A 487 -6.93 11.86 14.80
CA TYR A 487 -6.57 11.83 16.21
C TYR A 487 -7.76 11.50 17.12
N LEU A 488 -8.91 12.14 16.94
CA LEU A 488 -10.12 11.88 17.73
C LEU A 488 -10.66 10.45 17.50
N ARG A 489 -10.53 9.91 16.28
CA ARG A 489 -10.89 8.50 15.99
C ARG A 489 -9.96 7.52 16.68
N LEU A 490 -8.65 7.75 16.65
CA LEU A 490 -7.68 6.90 17.36
C LEU A 490 -7.93 6.91 18.87
N GLN A 491 -8.24 8.07 19.45
CA GLN A 491 -8.65 8.19 20.86
C GLN A 491 -9.93 7.42 21.17
N LEU A 492 -10.94 7.47 20.27
CA LEU A 492 -12.18 6.70 20.42
C LEU A 492 -11.90 5.19 20.39
N LEU A 493 -11.13 4.74 19.40
CA LEU A 493 -10.81 3.33 19.17
C LEU A 493 -9.96 2.68 20.28
N ALA A 494 -9.37 3.51 21.17
CA ALA A 494 -8.63 3.06 22.35
C ALA A 494 -9.52 2.87 23.60
N LYS A 495 -10.80 3.28 23.56
CA LYS A 495 -11.76 3.07 24.65
C LYS A 495 -12.34 1.66 24.61
N GLU A 496 -12.67 1.08 25.76
CA GLU A 496 -13.12 -0.32 25.84
C GLU A 496 -14.48 -0.58 25.17
N GLU A 497 -15.32 0.45 24.98
CA GLU A 497 -16.58 0.35 24.24
C GLU A 497 -16.34 0.17 22.73
N TYR A 498 -15.35 0.88 22.20
CA TYR A 498 -14.99 0.96 20.77
C TYR A 498 -13.62 0.34 20.47
N LYS A 499 -13.19 -0.64 21.27
CA LYS A 499 -11.86 -1.24 21.20
C LYS A 499 -11.54 -1.78 19.80
N LEU A 500 -10.42 -1.34 19.23
CA LEU A 500 -10.02 -1.66 17.85
C LEU A 500 -10.00 -3.17 17.56
N SER A 501 -9.45 -3.98 18.46
CA SER A 501 -9.46 -5.45 18.37
C SER A 501 -10.87 -6.04 18.15
N HIS A 502 -11.83 -5.73 19.02
CA HIS A 502 -13.21 -6.23 18.92
C HIS A 502 -13.92 -5.73 17.65
N LEU A 503 -13.68 -4.48 17.24
CA LEU A 503 -14.26 -3.93 16.00
C LEU A 503 -13.71 -4.63 14.76
N MET A 504 -12.40 -4.90 14.74
CA MET A 504 -11.75 -5.66 13.67
C MET A 504 -12.28 -7.09 13.60
N GLU A 505 -12.41 -7.77 14.74
CA GLU A 505 -12.96 -9.12 14.84
C GLU A 505 -14.41 -9.17 14.30
N GLU A 506 -15.30 -8.32 14.79
CA GLU A 506 -16.70 -8.25 14.34
C GLU A 506 -16.81 -7.89 12.84
N SER A 507 -15.91 -7.05 12.34
CA SER A 507 -15.85 -6.65 10.94
C SER A 507 -15.37 -7.79 10.02
N LEU A 508 -14.37 -8.55 10.45
CA LEU A 508 -13.76 -9.64 9.68
C LEU A 508 -14.56 -10.94 9.71
N LEU A 509 -15.40 -11.18 10.73
CA LEU A 509 -16.33 -12.32 10.80
C LEU A 509 -17.35 -12.37 9.65
N LYS A 510 -17.49 -11.29 8.86
CA LYS A 510 -18.38 -11.21 7.69
C LYS A 510 -17.76 -11.76 6.41
N ASP A 511 -16.46 -12.05 6.41
CA ASP A 511 -15.74 -12.62 5.27
C ASP A 511 -15.90 -14.15 5.21
N LYS A 512 -15.91 -14.74 4.01
CA LYS A 512 -16.15 -16.17 3.81
C LYS A 512 -15.00 -17.08 4.25
N ILE A 513 -13.77 -16.55 4.37
CA ILE A 513 -12.61 -17.32 4.86
C ILE A 513 -12.25 -16.97 6.32
N ALA A 514 -13.20 -16.40 7.07
CA ALA A 514 -13.03 -16.09 8.49
C ALA A 514 -12.70 -17.37 9.32
N PRO A 515 -11.83 -17.28 10.34
CA PRO A 515 -11.13 -16.08 10.82
C PRO A 515 -10.03 -15.61 9.85
N ILE A 516 -9.86 -14.30 9.68
CA ILE A 516 -8.90 -13.74 8.70
C ILE A 516 -7.49 -13.58 9.29
N ILE A 517 -7.38 -13.03 10.49
CA ILE A 517 -6.11 -12.86 11.20
C ILE A 517 -6.14 -13.65 12.52
N TYR A 518 -4.97 -14.15 12.93
CA TYR A 518 -4.82 -14.84 14.20
C TYR A 518 -5.00 -13.88 15.38
N HIS A 519 -5.59 -14.36 16.48
CA HIS A 519 -6.07 -13.52 17.58
C HIS A 519 -5.01 -12.58 18.16
N LEU A 520 -3.75 -13.02 18.25
CA LEU A 520 -2.65 -12.18 18.77
C LEU A 520 -2.37 -10.94 17.89
N HIS A 521 -2.75 -10.93 16.60
CA HIS A 521 -2.70 -9.71 15.80
C HIS A 521 -3.75 -8.67 16.24
N LEU A 522 -4.93 -9.10 16.69
CA LEU A 522 -5.95 -8.18 17.22
C LEU A 522 -5.45 -7.49 18.50
N GLU A 523 -4.84 -8.25 19.41
CA GLU A 523 -4.18 -7.69 20.61
C GLU A 523 -3.03 -6.73 20.25
N ALA A 524 -2.23 -7.09 19.24
CA ALA A 524 -1.13 -6.24 18.76
C ALA A 524 -1.64 -4.90 18.20
N MET A 525 -2.82 -4.87 17.56
CA MET A 525 -3.42 -3.62 17.06
C MET A 525 -3.78 -2.66 18.20
N ASP A 526 -4.37 -3.15 19.29
CA ASP A 526 -4.67 -2.32 20.47
C ASP A 526 -3.38 -1.79 21.12
N ARG A 527 -2.34 -2.62 21.19
CA ARG A 527 -1.01 -2.23 21.72
C ARG A 527 -0.38 -1.14 20.86
N ARG A 528 -0.35 -1.32 19.54
CA ARG A 528 0.17 -0.34 18.57
C ARG A 528 -0.64 0.95 18.58
N LEU A 529 -1.97 0.89 18.70
CA LEU A 529 -2.82 2.08 18.81
C LEU A 529 -2.42 2.97 20.00
N ARG A 530 -2.13 2.37 21.15
CA ARG A 530 -1.62 3.11 22.33
C ARG A 530 -0.25 3.73 22.08
N MET A 531 0.62 3.07 21.31
CA MET A 531 1.93 3.60 20.93
C MET A 531 1.80 4.80 19.96
N VAL A 532 0.87 4.76 19.01
CA VAL A 532 0.54 5.92 18.15
C VAL A 532 0.03 7.08 19.00
N LEU A 533 -0.92 6.83 19.90
CA LEU A 533 -1.46 7.88 20.78
C LEU A 533 -0.38 8.47 21.72
N LYS A 534 0.58 7.65 22.19
CA LYS A 534 1.71 8.16 22.98
C LYS A 534 2.65 9.02 22.13
N ALA A 535 3.00 8.58 20.91
CA ALA A 535 3.79 9.40 19.98
C ALA A 535 3.16 10.78 19.70
N VAL A 536 1.83 10.83 19.50
CA VAL A 536 1.12 12.10 19.34
C VAL A 536 1.14 12.93 20.63
N SER A 537 1.01 12.30 21.81
CA SER A 537 1.17 12.99 23.12
C SER A 537 2.56 13.61 23.26
N ASP A 538 3.62 12.87 22.90
CA ASP A 538 5.00 13.33 22.97
C ASP A 538 5.25 14.53 22.04
N CYS A 539 4.69 14.50 20.82
CA CYS A 539 4.70 15.66 19.92
C CYS A 539 3.93 16.85 20.53
N ILE A 540 2.73 16.65 21.09
CA ILE A 540 1.92 17.73 21.69
C ILE A 540 2.62 18.34 22.92
N GLU A 541 3.27 17.53 23.75
CA GLU A 541 4.04 17.96 24.92
C GLU A 541 5.28 18.79 24.52
N LYS A 542 5.90 18.48 23.37
CA LYS A 542 7.09 19.15 22.84
C LYS A 542 6.77 20.43 22.05
N ASP A 543 5.87 20.32 21.07
CA ASP A 543 5.66 21.33 20.02
C ASP A 543 4.32 22.09 20.18
N GLY A 544 3.41 21.63 21.06
CA GLY A 544 2.14 22.27 21.38
C GLY A 544 0.96 21.79 20.52
N TYR A 545 -0.25 21.75 21.11
CA TYR A 545 -1.44 21.14 20.49
C TYR A 545 -1.77 21.72 19.10
N GLU A 546 -1.85 23.05 18.97
CA GLU A 546 -2.24 23.74 17.73
C GLU A 546 -1.22 23.55 16.59
N ASN A 547 0.06 23.27 16.91
CA ASN A 547 1.10 23.02 15.90
C ASN A 547 1.10 21.56 15.42
N VAL A 548 0.55 20.65 16.22
CA VAL A 548 0.55 19.20 15.97
C VAL A 548 -0.78 18.72 15.38
N VAL A 549 -1.91 19.25 15.85
CA VAL A 549 -3.25 18.74 15.52
C VAL A 549 -3.96 19.68 14.54
N GLU A 550 -3.86 19.38 13.25
CA GLU A 550 -4.50 20.16 12.19
C GLU A 550 -6.03 19.99 12.23
N ASN A 551 -6.77 21.10 12.33
CA ASN A 551 -8.24 21.07 12.33
C ASN A 551 -8.80 20.89 10.92
N ASP A 552 -9.31 19.70 10.62
CA ASP A 552 -9.86 19.32 9.31
C ASP A 552 -11.39 19.16 9.30
N PHE A 553 -12.09 19.68 10.31
CA PHE A 553 -13.56 19.71 10.36
C PHE A 553 -14.16 20.92 9.65
N ASP A 554 -13.45 22.05 9.65
CA ASP A 554 -13.94 23.32 9.13
C ASP A 554 -13.50 23.49 7.67
N ALA A 555 -14.16 22.76 6.78
CA ALA A 555 -14.15 23.05 5.34
C ALA A 555 -15.00 24.30 5.04
N ASP A 556 -14.68 25.41 5.70
CA ASP A 556 -15.44 26.65 5.61
C ASP A 556 -15.13 27.34 4.27
N VAL A 557 -16.05 27.12 3.34
CA VAL A 557 -16.09 27.76 2.03
C VAL A 557 -16.08 29.29 2.25
N ASN A 558 -15.01 29.94 1.76
CA ASN A 558 -14.74 31.40 1.79
C ASN A 558 -13.92 31.99 2.96
N THR A 559 -12.75 31.46 3.32
CA THR A 559 -11.72 32.31 4.00
C THR A 559 -10.25 32.08 3.63
N ILE A 560 -9.91 32.07 2.34
CA ILE A 560 -8.55 32.50 1.88
C ILE A 560 -8.66 33.89 1.24
N THR A 561 -9.18 34.85 2.00
CA THR A 561 -8.95 36.26 1.70
C THR A 561 -7.53 36.63 2.08
N THR A 562 -6.67 36.75 1.06
CA THR A 562 -5.57 37.74 0.96
C THR A 562 -5.31 38.58 2.21
N LYS A 563 -4.34 38.16 3.04
CA LYS A 563 -3.56 38.92 4.02
C LYS A 563 -2.45 37.97 4.51
N ARG A 564 -1.16 38.31 4.45
CA ARG A 564 -0.53 39.58 4.08
C ARG A 564 0.89 39.34 3.58
#